data_AF-A0A6A4PAX4-F1
#
_entry.id   AF-A0A6A4PAX4-F1
#
_cell.length_a   1.000
_cell.length_b   1.000
_cell.length_c   1.000
_cell.angle_alpha   90.00
_cell.angle_beta   90.00
_cell.angle_gamma   90.00
#
_symmetry.space_group_name_H-M   'P 1'
#
loop_
_entity.id
_entity.type
_entity.pdbx_description
1 polymer ?
#
loop_
_entity_poly.entity_id
_entity_poly.type
_entity_poly.pdbx_seq_one_letter_code
_entity_poly.pdbx_strand_id
1 'polypeptide(L)' 'MFPDRSICQVGKVIYPTNEEELISTVALATKNNLKMKVATRFSHSIPKLVCPNGQNGLLISTENLNKILNIDEK' A
#
# COMPACT_ATOMS: atom_id res chain seq x y z
N MET A 1 2.93 10.70 23.19
CA MET A 1 2.23 11.60 22.25
C MET A 1 2.35 11.00 20.87
N PHE A 2 1.24 10.65 20.20
CA PHE A 2 1.31 10.23 18.81
C PHE A 2 1.65 11.47 17.97
N PRO A 3 2.64 11.42 17.06
CA PRO A 3 2.90 12.54 16.19
C PRO A 3 1.70 12.65 15.22
N ASP A 4 0.80 13.59 15.51
CA ASP A 4 -0.31 13.94 14.63
C ASP A 4 0.23 14.67 13.41
N ARG A 5 -0.07 14.17 12.22
CA ARG A 5 0.25 14.78 10.91
C ARG A 5 1.73 14.85 10.54
N SER A 6 2.61 14.12 11.23
CA SER A 6 4.00 13.96 10.77
C SER A 6 4.03 13.24 9.43
N ILE A 7 4.83 13.76 8.50
CA ILE A 7 5.05 13.11 7.21
C ILE A 7 5.57 11.68 7.45
N CYS A 8 4.91 10.72 6.81
CA CYS A 8 5.29 9.33 6.85
C CYS A 8 6.44 9.07 5.88
N GLN A 9 7.61 8.70 6.38
CA GLN A 9 8.72 8.27 5.54
C GLN A 9 8.77 6.74 5.51
N VAL A 10 8.96 6.18 4.31
CA VAL A 10 9.07 4.74 4.06
C VAL A 10 10.27 4.46 3.17
N GLY A 11 10.81 3.25 3.25
CA GLY A 11 12.02 2.89 2.50
C GLY A 11 11.76 2.63 1.02
N LYS A 12 10.61 2.06 0.70
CA LYS A 12 10.22 1.77 -0.67
C LYS A 12 8.72 1.95 -0.86
N VAL A 13 8.36 2.45 -2.03
CA VAL A 13 6.97 2.49 -2.52
C VAL A 13 6.90 1.69 -3.82
N ILE A 14 5.83 0.93 -3.99
CA ILE A 14 5.50 0.25 -5.25
C ILE A 14 4.11 0.64 -5.71
N TYR A 15 3.93 0.70 -7.04
CA TYR A 15 2.71 1.18 -7.70
C TYR A 15 2.22 0.14 -8.72
N PRO A 16 1.61 -0.97 -8.26
CA PRO A 16 1.24 -2.07 -9.14
C PRO A 16 0.22 -1.61 -10.18
N THR A 17 0.36 -2.13 -11.39
CA THR A 17 -0.53 -1.83 -12.52
C THR A 17 -1.59 -2.92 -12.71
N ASN A 18 -1.37 -4.10 -12.15
CA ASN A 18 -2.27 -5.26 -12.24
C ASN A 18 -2.17 -6.14 -10.98
N GLU A 19 -3.09 -7.11 -10.88
CA GLU A 19 -3.19 -8.01 -9.72
C GLU A 19 -1.98 -8.95 -9.60
N GLU A 20 -1.40 -9.41 -10.71
CA GLU A 20 -0.23 -10.31 -10.71
C GLU A 20 1.02 -9.62 -10.13
N GLU A 21 1.24 -8.36 -10.49
CA GLU A 21 2.32 -7.54 -9.95
C GLU A 21 2.14 -7.28 -8.45
N LEU A 22 0.89 -7.04 -8.02
CA LEU A 22 0.55 -6.89 -6.61
C LEU A 22 0.87 -8.18 -5.83
N ILE A 23 0.42 -9.33 -6.32
CA ILE A 23 0.66 -10.65 -5.70
C ILE A 23 2.16 -10.93 -5.62
N SER A 24 2.88 -10.73 -6.73
CA SER A 24 4.33 -10.93 -6.80
C SER A 24 5.08 -10.07 -5.79
N THR A 25 4.65 -8.81 -5.63
CA THR A 25 5.25 -7.90 -4.66
C THR A 25 4.99 -8.33 -3.22
N VAL A 26 3.75 -8.72 -2.90
CA VAL A 26 3.41 -9.23 -1.56
C VAL A 26 4.19 -10.50 -1.24
N ALA A 27 4.32 -11.42 -2.19
CA ALA A 27 5.10 -12.64 -2.03
C ALA A 27 6.59 -12.35 -1.76
N LEU A 28 7.21 -11.47 -2.56
CA LEU A 28 8.60 -11.07 -2.39
C LEU A 28 8.82 -10.37 -1.03
N ALA A 29 7.94 -9.45 -0.65
CA ALA A 29 8.06 -8.73 0.60
C ALA A 29 7.85 -9.65 1.81
N THR A 30 6.93 -10.62 1.73
CA THR A 30 6.73 -11.65 2.75
C THR A 30 7.97 -12.53 2.90
N LYS A 31 8.54 -13.01 1.79
CA LYS A 31 9.79 -13.80 1.78
C LYS A 31 10.94 -13.07 2.49
N ASN A 32 10.99 -11.75 2.38
CA ASN A 32 12.01 -10.90 2.99
C ASN A 32 11.61 -10.34 4.37
N ASN A 33 10.50 -10.78 4.96
CA ASN A 33 9.98 -10.30 6.25
C ASN A 33 9.79 -8.78 6.33
N LEU A 34 9.47 -8.13 5.21
CA LEU A 34 9.25 -6.69 5.15
C LEU A 34 7.88 -6.34 5.75
N LYS A 35 7.84 -5.33 6.63
CA LYS A 35 6.58 -4.74 7.05
C LYS A 35 5.98 -3.94 5.90
N MET A 36 4.75 -4.27 5.54
CA MET A 36 4.04 -3.69 4.42
C MET A 36 2.83 -2.88 4.87
N LYS A 37 2.44 -1.89 4.07
CA LYS A 37 1.15 -1.22 4.21
C LYS A 37 0.58 -0.83 2.86
N VAL A 38 -0.74 -0.94 2.72
CA VAL A 38 -1.46 -0.46 1.53
C VAL A 38 -1.92 0.98 1.74
N ALA A 39 -1.71 1.82 0.73
CA ALA A 39 -2.32 3.13 0.59
C ALA A 39 -3.27 3.09 -0.61
N THR A 40 -4.50 3.56 -0.39
CA THR A 40 -5.46 3.72 -1.49
C THR A 40 -5.00 4.86 -2.40
N ARG A 41 -5.54 4.93 -3.62
CA ARG A 41 -5.24 6.04 -4.56
C ARG A 41 -5.43 7.43 -3.96
N PHE A 42 -6.31 7.54 -2.96
CA PHE A 42 -6.61 8.80 -2.29
C PHE A 42 -5.72 9.05 -1.07
N SER A 43 -5.06 8.02 -0.54
CA SER A 43 -4.26 8.11 0.69
C SER A 43 -5.01 8.67 1.90
N HIS A 44 -6.35 8.68 1.86
CA HIS A 44 -7.19 9.12 2.97
C HIS A 44 -7.40 7.97 3.95
N SER A 45 -7.17 8.22 5.24
CA SER A 45 -7.52 7.29 6.31
C SER A 45 -8.02 8.05 7.53
N ILE A 46 -9.11 7.56 8.14
CA ILE A 46 -9.64 8.14 9.39
C ILE A 46 -8.80 7.65 10.58
N PRO A 47 -8.54 6.34 10.78
CA PRO A 47 -7.46 5.90 11.64
C PRO A 47 -6.14 6.21 10.95
N LYS A 48 -5.19 6.86 11.63
CA LYS A 48 -3.92 7.25 11.02
C LYS A 48 -3.23 6.08 10.32
N LEU A 49 -2.73 6.32 9.10
CA LEU A 49 -1.81 5.41 8.44
C LEU A 49 -0.51 5.31 9.28
N VAL A 50 -0.42 4.34 10.20
CA VAL A 50 0.85 3.91 10.80
C VAL A 50 1.86 3.63 9.68
N CYS A 51 2.98 4.34 9.67
CA CYS A 51 4.07 4.08 8.73
C CYS A 51 4.61 2.67 8.94
N PRO A 52 4.69 1.84 7.91
CA PRO A 52 5.29 0.52 8.06
C PRO A 52 6.77 0.69 8.42
N ASN A 53 7.18 0.26 9.61
CA ASN A 53 8.58 0.12 10.02
C ASN A 53 9.50 1.34 9.75
N GLY A 54 8.96 2.56 9.90
CA GLY A 54 9.70 3.79 9.60
C GLY A 54 10.28 3.78 8.17
N GLN A 55 11.56 4.12 8.03
CA GLN A 55 12.27 4.18 6.75
C GLN A 55 12.61 2.80 6.15
N ASN A 56 12.20 1.69 6.77
CA ASN A 56 12.54 0.33 6.31
C ASN A 56 11.32 -0.47 5.84
N GLY A 57 10.11 0.11 5.88
CA GLY A 57 8.91 -0.56 5.39
C GLY A 57 8.64 -0.35 3.91
N LEU A 58 7.68 -1.13 3.42
CA LEU A 58 7.16 -1.09 2.06
C LEU A 58 5.76 -0.50 2.05
N LEU A 59 5.54 0.53 1.24
CA LEU A 59 4.23 1.06 0.93
C LEU A 59 3.76 0.53 -0.44
N ILE A 60 2.53 0.05 -0.50
CA ILE A 60 1.87 -0.44 -1.70
C ILE A 60 0.78 0.56 -2.06
N SER A 61 1.00 1.36 -3.09
CA SER A 61 0.01 2.33 -3.58
C SER A 61 -0.88 1.69 -4.63
N THR A 62 -2.20 1.76 -4.43
CA THR A 62 -3.18 1.30 -5.42
C THR A 62 -3.53 2.37 -6.45
N GLU A 63 -2.72 3.42 -6.59
CA GLU A 63 -2.96 4.54 -7.52
C GLU A 63 -3.15 4.07 -8.97
N ASN A 64 -2.36 3.09 -9.40
CA ASN A 64 -2.40 2.54 -10.76
C ASN A 64 -3.35 1.34 -10.91
N LEU A 65 -3.92 0.82 -9.82
CA LEU A 65 -4.91 -0.27 -9.85
C LEU A 65 -6.31 0.33 -10.06
N ASN A 66 -6.64 0.63 -11.31
CA ASN A 66 -7.84 1.39 -11.70
C ASN A 66 -8.98 0.54 -12.27
N LYS A 67 -8.90 -0.79 -12.15
CA LYS A 67 -9.98 -1.70 -12.57
C LYS A 67 -11.25 -1.40 -11.79
N ILE A 68 -12.35 -1.18 -12.52
CA ILE A 68 -13.68 -0.99 -11.93
C ILE A 68 -14.44 -2.31 -11.89
N LEU A 69 -15.34 -2.45 -10.91
CA LEU A 69 -16.22 -3.60 -10.81
C LEU A 69 -17.17 -3.63 -12.01
N ASN A 70 -17.20 -4.74 -12.75
CA ASN A 70 -18.24 -5.00 -13.74
C ASN A 70 -19.38 -5.75 -13.06
N ILE A 71 -20.63 -5.33 -13.28
CA ILE A 71 -21.82 -5.98 -12.74
C ILE A 71 -22.52 -6.66 -13.90
N ASP A 72 -22.65 -7.99 -13.83
CA ASP A 72 -23.42 -8.74 -14.81
C ASP A 72 -24.91 -8.61 -14.49
N GLU A 73 -25.70 -8.12 -15.45
CA GLU A 73 -27.15 -8.10 -15.36
C GLU A 73 -27.73 -9.48 -15.68
N LYS A 74 -28.88 -9.80 -15.06
CA LYS A 74 -29.55 -11.11 -15.16
C LYS A 74 -30.57 -11.14 -16.29
#